data_AF-A0A7J4QPR0-F1
#
_entry.id   AF-A0A7J4QPR0-F1
#
_cell.length_a   1.000
_cell.length_b   1.000
_cell.length_c   1.000
_cell.angle_alpha   90.00
_cell.angle_beta   90.00
_cell.angle_gamma   90.00
#
_symmetry.space_group_name_H-M   'P 1'
#
loop_
_entity.id
_entity.type
_entity.pdbx_description
1 polymer ?
#
loop_
_entity_poly.entity_id
_entity_poly.type
_entity_poly.pdbx_seq_one_letter_code
_entity_poly.pdbx_strand_id
1 'polypeptide(L)'
;EAARHGMAFLPGVELTCVPALSPDGDAAREGSWHLLAYVPGDVQRAEVRELRAWIAGLTEARGPRMTMMIERLGTFGIHVDESKVLARANGAVGRPHLAAELLEMGVVDTFQQAFDEWIGDGAPANVERP
;
A
#
# COMPACT_ATOMS: atom_id res chain seq x y z
N GLU A 1 3.69 19.02 -13.46
CA GLU A 1 2.79 19.74 -12.53
C GLU A 1 3.47 20.81 -11.68
N ALA A 2 4.31 20.47 -10.70
CA ALA A 2 4.88 21.45 -9.75
C ALA A 2 5.48 22.73 -10.39
N ALA A 3 6.30 22.58 -11.45
CA ALA A 3 6.88 23.71 -12.17
C ALA A 3 5.84 24.65 -12.79
N ARG A 4 4.68 24.13 -13.24
CA ARG A 4 3.58 24.94 -13.80
C ARG A 4 2.95 25.87 -12.76
N HIS A 5 3.13 25.55 -11.49
CA HIS A 5 2.64 26.33 -10.35
C HIS A 5 3.76 27.11 -9.63
N GLY A 6 4.96 27.19 -10.20
CA GLY A 6 6.09 27.89 -9.57
C GLY A 6 6.63 27.20 -8.30
N MET A 7 6.32 25.92 -8.11
CA MET A 7 6.76 25.15 -6.94
C MET A 7 8.02 24.33 -7.26
N ALA A 8 8.95 24.27 -6.32
CA ALA A 8 10.04 23.32 -6.35
C ALA A 8 9.53 21.91 -6.04
N PHE A 9 9.94 20.92 -6.85
CA PHE A 9 9.58 19.52 -6.64
C PHE A 9 10.76 18.77 -6.02
N LEU A 10 10.50 18.11 -4.90
CA LEU A 10 11.45 17.18 -4.28
C LEU A 10 10.93 15.75 -4.51
N PRO A 11 11.57 14.96 -5.40
CA PRO A 11 11.22 13.56 -5.57
C PRO A 11 11.40 12.80 -4.24
N GLY A 12 10.51 11.86 -3.97
CA GLY A 12 10.62 11.00 -2.80
C GLY A 12 9.78 9.75 -2.93
N VAL A 13 9.99 8.82 -2.00
CA VAL A 13 9.26 7.55 -1.89
C VAL A 13 9.02 7.24 -0.42
N GLU A 14 7.90 6.60 -0.14
CA GLU A 14 7.57 6.02 1.16
C GLU A 14 7.72 4.50 1.06
N LEU A 15 8.52 3.92 1.96
CA LEU A 15 8.80 2.50 1.99
C LEU A 15 8.28 1.91 3.29
N THR A 16 7.33 0.97 3.21
CA THR A 16 6.98 0.15 4.37
C THR A 16 8.19 -0.71 4.75
N CYS A 17 8.56 -0.73 6.03
CA CYS A 17 9.73 -1.43 6.53
C CYS A 17 9.49 -2.07 7.91
N VAL A 18 10.47 -2.84 8.37
CA VAL A 18 10.57 -3.32 9.75
C VAL A 18 11.84 -2.72 10.35
N PRO A 19 11.79 -2.14 11.56
CA PRO A 19 12.97 -1.57 12.19
C PRO A 19 13.94 -2.71 12.54
N ALA A 20 15.23 -2.51 12.24
CA ALA A 20 16.26 -3.51 12.53
C ALA A 20 16.56 -3.65 14.03
N LEU A 21 16.20 -2.62 14.82
CA LEU A 21 16.30 -2.61 16.27
C LEU A 21 14.91 -2.46 16.85
N SER A 22 14.61 -3.21 17.91
CA SER A 22 13.37 -3.04 18.65
C SER A 22 13.31 -1.60 19.17
N PRO A 23 12.24 -0.86 18.88
CA PRO A 23 12.10 0.50 19.38
C PRO A 23 11.79 0.47 20.89
N ASP A 24 12.41 1.39 21.64
CA ASP A 24 12.15 1.55 23.07
C ASP A 24 11.01 2.56 23.34
N GLY A 25 10.33 2.41 24.48
CA GLY A 25 9.33 3.39 24.97
C GLY A 25 8.09 3.53 24.08
N ASP A 26 7.58 4.75 23.92
CA ASP A 26 6.38 5.05 23.10
C ASP A 26 6.55 4.73 21.61
N ALA A 27 7.79 4.47 21.16
CA ALA A 27 8.06 4.01 19.81
C ALA A 27 7.83 2.50 19.64
N ALA A 28 7.73 1.71 20.72
CA ALA A 28 7.43 0.27 20.70
C ALA A 28 5.99 -0.06 20.24
N ARG A 29 5.24 0.93 19.73
CA ARG A 29 3.85 0.74 19.29
C ARG A 29 3.78 -0.35 18.23
N GLU A 30 2.85 -1.27 18.43
CA GLU A 30 2.41 -2.22 17.42
C GLU A 30 1.86 -1.43 16.23
N GLY A 31 2.53 -1.53 15.07
CA GLY A 31 2.15 -0.80 13.87
C GLY A 31 3.14 -0.96 12.73
N SER A 32 2.69 -0.65 11.51
CA SER A 32 3.55 -0.66 10.33
C SER A 32 4.51 0.53 10.33
N TRP A 33 5.80 0.27 10.14
CA TRP A 33 6.82 1.32 9.98
C TRP A 33 6.92 1.74 8.53
N HIS A 34 7.12 3.04 8.30
CA HIS A 34 7.35 3.59 6.98
C HIS A 34 8.53 4.56 6.99
N LEU A 35 9.44 4.39 6.04
CA LEU A 35 10.60 5.24 5.82
C LEU A 35 10.34 6.18 4.65
N LEU A 36 10.39 7.49 4.91
CA LEU A 36 10.39 8.52 3.88
C LEU A 36 11.81 8.73 3.36
N ALA A 37 12.01 8.51 2.06
CA ALA A 37 13.27 8.77 1.39
C ALA A 37 13.09 9.90 0.37
N TYR A 38 13.81 11.00 0.56
CA TYR A 38 13.82 12.14 -0.36
C TYR A 38 15.06 12.09 -1.24
N VAL A 39 14.88 12.36 -2.53
CA VAL A 39 15.92 12.23 -3.57
C VAL A 39 16.15 13.60 -4.22
N PRO A 40 16.91 14.51 -3.60
CA PRO A 40 17.22 15.80 -4.19
C PRO A 40 18.20 15.66 -5.37
N GLY A 41 18.01 16.50 -6.39
CA GLY A 41 18.89 16.59 -7.55
C GLY A 41 18.46 15.70 -8.72
N ASP A 42 19.42 15.30 -9.54
CA ASP A 42 19.16 14.51 -10.75
C ASP A 42 18.73 13.07 -10.41
N VAL A 43 17.52 12.71 -10.85
CA VAL A 43 16.93 11.37 -10.66
C VAL A 43 17.50 10.33 -11.61
N GLN A 44 18.34 10.73 -12.56
CA GLN A 44 18.99 9.83 -13.51
C GLN A 44 20.36 9.33 -13.02
N ARG A 45 20.83 9.73 -11.85
CA ARG A 45 22.09 9.21 -11.27
C ARG A 45 22.02 7.69 -11.06
N ALA A 46 23.17 7.01 -11.14
CA ALA A 46 23.25 5.55 -11.12
C ALA A 46 22.61 4.95 -9.86
N GLU A 47 22.91 5.53 -8.70
CA GLU A 47 22.41 5.11 -7.39
C GLU A 47 20.89 5.24 -7.28
N VAL A 48 20.31 6.28 -7.91
CA VAL A 48 18.86 6.49 -7.95
C VAL A 48 18.20 5.46 -8.85
N ARG A 49 18.82 5.10 -9.98
CA ARG A 49 18.31 4.05 -10.87
C ARG A 49 18.34 2.68 -10.20
N GLU A 50 19.40 2.36 -9.47
CA GLU A 50 19.52 1.13 -8.69
C GLU A 50 18.44 1.06 -7.60
N LEU A 51 18.25 2.14 -6.84
CA LEU A 51 17.17 2.24 -5.85
C LEU A 51 15.80 2.02 -6.49
N ARG A 52 15.52 2.64 -7.65
CA ARG A 52 14.25 2.45 -8.38
C ARG A 52 14.03 1.00 -8.81
N ALA A 53 15.08 0.34 -9.32
CA ALA A 53 15.00 -1.07 -9.71
C ALA A 53 14.71 -1.97 -8.50
N TRP A 54 15.37 -1.72 -7.37
CA TRP A 54 15.11 -2.45 -6.12
C TRP A 54 13.66 -2.24 -5.61
N ILE A 55 13.16 -1.00 -5.62
CA ILE A 55 11.76 -0.71 -5.22
C ILE A 55 10.75 -1.38 -6.15
N ALA A 56 11.04 -1.44 -7.46
CA ALA A 56 10.18 -2.12 -8.42
C ALA A 56 9.99 -3.60 -8.06
N GLY A 57 11.07 -4.30 -7.68
CA GLY A 57 11.00 -5.69 -7.22
C GLY A 57 10.13 -5.88 -5.96
N LEU A 58 10.13 -4.93 -5.03
CA LEU A 58 9.25 -4.98 -3.84
C LEU A 58 7.76 -4.79 -4.19
N THR A 59 7.47 -4.16 -5.33
CA THR A 59 6.10 -3.85 -5.74
C THR A 59 5.38 -5.07 -6.33
N GLU A 60 6.12 -6.01 -6.93
CA GLU A 60 5.57 -7.22 -7.56
C GLU A 60 4.87 -8.15 -6.55
N ALA A 61 5.30 -8.16 -5.28
CA ALA A 61 4.68 -8.97 -4.22
C ALA A 61 3.28 -8.49 -3.80
N ARG A 62 2.83 -7.31 -4.25
CA ARG A 62 1.55 -6.72 -3.83
C ARG A 62 0.34 -7.29 -4.55
N GLY A 63 0.51 -7.73 -5.80
CA GLY A 63 -0.55 -8.41 -6.57
C GLY A 63 -1.02 -9.69 -5.89
N PRO A 64 -0.14 -10.68 -5.67
CA PRO A 64 -0.50 -11.94 -5.03
C PRO A 64 -1.16 -11.76 -3.65
N ARG A 65 -0.68 -10.81 -2.84
CA ARG A 65 -1.30 -10.49 -1.56
C ARG A 65 -2.74 -9.99 -1.74
N MET A 66 -3.00 -9.13 -2.74
CA MET A 66 -4.35 -8.66 -3.03
C MET A 66 -5.28 -9.82 -3.42
N THR A 67 -4.80 -10.72 -4.29
CA THR A 67 -5.54 -11.93 -4.67
C THR A 67 -5.95 -12.73 -3.44
N MET A 68 -5.02 -13.01 -2.52
CA MET A 68 -5.30 -13.75 -1.29
C MET A 68 -6.33 -13.05 -0.39
N MET A 69 -6.30 -11.71 -0.31
CA MET A 69 -7.29 -10.95 0.46
C MET A 69 -8.69 -11.07 -0.15
N ILE A 70 -8.79 -11.03 -1.49
CA ILE A 70 -10.05 -11.20 -2.23
C ILE A 70 -10.58 -12.63 -2.05
N GLU A 71 -9.72 -13.64 -2.12
CA GLU A 71 -10.10 -15.03 -1.86
C GLU A 71 -10.65 -15.22 -0.44
N ARG A 72 -10.04 -14.57 0.56
CA ARG A 72 -10.55 -14.59 1.94
C ARG A 72 -11.92 -13.93 2.05
N LEU A 73 -12.18 -12.81 1.38
CA LEU A 73 -13.52 -12.22 1.34
C LEU A 73 -14.56 -13.18 0.76
N GLY A 74 -14.16 -13.97 -0.25
CA GLY A 74 -15.00 -15.00 -0.85
C GLY A 74 -15.50 -16.05 0.15
N THR A 75 -14.73 -16.40 1.18
CA THR A 75 -15.16 -17.36 2.21
C THR A 75 -16.28 -16.82 3.10
N PHE A 76 -16.46 -15.49 3.14
CA PHE A 76 -17.57 -14.80 3.80
C PHE A 76 -18.72 -14.47 2.83
N GLY A 77 -18.67 -14.95 1.59
CA GLY A 77 -19.68 -14.70 0.56
C GLY A 77 -19.49 -13.38 -0.20
N ILE A 78 -18.43 -12.62 0.07
CA ILE A 78 -18.15 -11.35 -0.59
C ILE A 78 -17.24 -11.62 -1.79
N HIS A 79 -17.83 -11.60 -2.98
CA HIS A 79 -17.13 -11.91 -4.23
C HIS A 79 -16.70 -10.62 -4.93
N VAL A 80 -15.42 -10.30 -4.83
CA VAL A 80 -14.81 -9.11 -5.45
C VAL A 80 -14.15 -9.49 -6.77
N ASP A 81 -14.39 -8.70 -7.82
CA ASP A 81 -13.68 -8.82 -9.09
C ASP A 81 -12.27 -8.19 -8.96
N GLU A 82 -11.25 -9.04 -8.93
CA GLU A 82 -9.85 -8.60 -8.81
C GLU A 82 -9.44 -7.63 -9.90
N SER A 83 -9.95 -7.80 -11.13
CA SER A 83 -9.59 -6.91 -12.24
C SER A 83 -10.02 -5.47 -11.99
N LYS A 84 -11.17 -5.27 -11.32
CA LYS A 84 -11.65 -3.93 -10.93
C LYS A 84 -10.77 -3.32 -9.85
N VAL A 85 -10.34 -4.10 -8.87
CA VAL A 85 -9.43 -3.62 -7.81
C VAL A 85 -8.08 -3.21 -8.41
N LEU A 86 -7.53 -4.03 -9.31
CA LEU A 86 -6.25 -3.75 -9.98
C LEU A 86 -6.35 -2.53 -10.91
N ALA A 87 -7.46 -2.36 -11.63
CA ALA A 87 -7.67 -1.21 -12.52
C ALA A 87 -7.68 0.13 -11.78
N ARG A 88 -7.98 0.16 -10.47
CA ARG A 88 -7.92 1.37 -9.64
C ARG A 88 -6.50 1.76 -9.25
N ALA A 89 -5.53 0.84 -9.34
CA ALA A 89 -4.16 1.10 -8.94
C ALA A 89 -3.36 1.76 -10.08
N ASN A 90 -2.87 2.98 -9.86
CA ASN A 90 -1.93 3.63 -10.77
C ASN A 90 -0.48 3.38 -10.30
N GLY A 91 -0.11 2.10 -10.23
CA GLY A 91 1.15 1.62 -9.66
C GLY A 91 0.93 0.44 -8.70
N ALA A 92 1.42 0.56 -7.47
CA ALA A 92 1.33 -0.48 -6.46
C ALA A 92 -0.11 -0.67 -5.94
N VAL A 93 -0.70 -1.85 -6.16
CA VAL A 93 -2.00 -2.21 -5.53
C VAL A 93 -1.85 -2.34 -4.00
N GLY A 94 -2.95 -2.14 -3.28
CA GLY A 94 -2.99 -2.18 -1.83
C GLY A 94 -4.40 -2.02 -1.29
N ARG A 95 -4.57 -2.23 0.02
CA ARG A 95 -5.86 -2.21 0.74
C ARG A 95 -6.79 -1.03 0.40
N PRO A 96 -6.30 0.21 0.22
CA PRO A 96 -7.18 1.32 -0.17
C PRO A 96 -7.98 1.06 -1.45
N HIS A 97 -7.41 0.34 -2.41
CA HIS A 97 -8.10 -0.01 -3.66
C HIS A 97 -9.21 -1.05 -3.43
N LEU A 98 -8.99 -1.99 -2.52
CA LEU A 98 -10.00 -2.99 -2.12
C LEU A 98 -11.11 -2.34 -1.30
N ALA A 99 -10.78 -1.43 -0.38
CA ALA A 99 -11.79 -0.64 0.35
C ALA A 99 -12.68 0.18 -0.59
N ALA A 100 -12.09 0.80 -1.63
CA ALA A 100 -12.86 1.51 -2.63
C ALA A 100 -13.84 0.60 -3.39
N GLU A 101 -13.43 -0.62 -3.74
CA GLU A 101 -14.30 -1.59 -4.40
C GLU A 101 -15.41 -2.09 -3.46
N LEU A 102 -15.10 -2.39 -2.19
CA LEU A 102 -16.09 -2.80 -1.20
C LEU A 102 -17.15 -1.72 -0.95
N LEU A 103 -16.74 -0.45 -0.93
CA LEU A 103 -17.63 0.70 -0.82
C LEU A 103 -18.51 0.83 -2.08
N GLU A 104 -17.93 0.70 -3.28
CA GLU A 104 -18.68 0.80 -4.53
C GLU A 104 -19.68 -0.35 -4.71
N MET A 105 -19.35 -1.55 -4.22
CA MET A 105 -20.25 -2.70 -4.19
C MET A 105 -21.37 -2.56 -3.14
N GLY A 106 -21.30 -1.58 -2.24
CA GLY A 106 -22.24 -1.41 -1.12
C GLY A 106 -22.11 -2.48 -0.04
N VAL A 107 -20.94 -3.14 0.06
CA VAL A 107 -20.63 -4.09 1.15
C VAL A 107 -20.41 -3.35 2.47
N VAL A 108 -19.90 -2.11 2.38
CA VAL A 108 -19.72 -1.19 3.50
C VAL A 108 -20.27 0.18 3.12
N ASP A 109 -20.66 0.98 4.12
CA ASP A 109 -21.20 2.33 3.96
C ASP A 109 -20.11 3.41 3.96
N THR A 110 -18.93 3.10 4.52
CA THR A 110 -17.81 4.03 4.57
C THR A 110 -16.47 3.37 4.25
N PHE A 111 -15.53 4.18 3.78
CA PHE A 111 -14.17 3.72 3.54
C PHE A 111 -13.48 3.18 4.81
N GLN A 112 -13.73 3.82 5.95
CA GLN A 112 -13.17 3.39 7.24
C GLN A 112 -13.75 2.04 7.68
N GLN A 113 -15.06 1.83 7.49
CA GLN A 113 -15.72 0.56 7.80
C GLN A 113 -15.09 -0.62 7.06
N ALA A 114 -14.62 -0.44 5.81
CA ALA A 114 -13.87 -1.48 5.12
C ALA A 114 -12.64 -1.94 5.93
N PHE A 115 -11.88 -0.99 6.47
CA PHE A 115 -10.70 -1.30 7.28
C PHE A 115 -11.09 -1.93 8.62
N ASP A 116 -12.10 -1.38 9.29
CA ASP A 116 -12.48 -1.83 10.62
C ASP A 116 -13.05 -3.25 10.60
N GLU A 117 -13.85 -3.59 9.58
CA GLU A 117 -14.57 -4.87 9.55
C GLU A 117 -13.87 -5.96 8.73
N TRP A 118 -13.12 -5.61 7.68
CA TRP A 118 -12.71 -6.59 6.67
C TRP A 118 -11.21 -6.65 6.44
N ILE A 119 -10.55 -5.52 6.18
CA ILE A 119 -9.22 -5.52 5.57
C ILE A 119 -8.12 -4.85 6.42
N GLY A 120 -8.47 -4.26 7.57
CA GLY A 120 -7.53 -3.68 8.53
C GLY A 120 -6.64 -4.72 9.22
N ASP A 121 -5.67 -4.26 10.00
CA ASP A 121 -4.76 -5.18 10.70
C ASP A 121 -5.57 -6.06 11.69
N GLY A 122 -5.37 -7.38 11.64
CA GLY A 122 -6.15 -8.35 12.40
C GLY A 122 -7.57 -8.64 11.88
N ALA A 123 -8.05 -7.93 10.85
CA ALA A 123 -9.39 -8.14 10.30
C ALA A 123 -9.50 -9.44 9.46
N PRO A 124 -10.71 -9.98 9.24
CA PRO A 124 -10.91 -11.32 8.66
C PRO A 124 -10.25 -11.56 7.31
N ALA A 125 -10.26 -10.56 6.42
CA ALA A 125 -9.67 -10.66 5.09
C ALA A 125 -8.24 -10.12 5.02
N ASN A 126 -7.64 -9.68 6.14
CA ASN A 126 -6.27 -9.19 6.13
C ASN A 126 -5.26 -10.33 6.00
N VAL A 127 -4.39 -10.20 5.01
CA VAL A 127 -3.23 -11.07 4.81
C VAL A 127 -1.99 -10.27 5.21
N GLU A 128 -1.21 -10.79 6.15
CA GLU A 128 0.05 -10.16 6.55
C GLU A 128 1.04 -10.11 5.39
N ARG A 129 1.96 -9.14 5.43
CA ARG A 129 3.03 -9.06 4.44
C ARG A 129 4.07 -10.12 4.79
N PRO A 130 4.63 -10.83 3.79
CA PRO A 130 5.81 -11.66 4.02
C PRO A 130 7.01 -10.83 4.50
#